data_AF-A0A0G1LRM1-F1
#
_entry.id   AF-A0A0G1LRM1-F1
#
_cell.length_a   1.000
_cell.length_b   1.000
_cell.length_c   1.000
_cell.angle_alpha   90.00
_cell.angle_beta   90.00
_cell.angle_gamma   90.00
#
_symmetry.space_group_name_H-M   'P 1'
#
loop_
_entity.id
_entity.type
_entity.pdbx_description
1 polymer ?
#
loop_
_entity_poly.entity_id
_entity_poly.type
_entity_poly.pdbx_seq_one_letter_code
_entity_poly.pdbx_strand_id
1 'polypeptide(L)'
;MNLWAIFLIGLTTGGLSCLAVQGGLLAGIIANEKEEELSTQEHDAHSRKAARREAYLQKLRSTEARMNPLASVQRVLAGFDWLPITMFLVAKLLSHVALGALLGALGSVITLSLGVRLTFQVFTALFMFATAMNLLEVHPIFRYVMFQPPRFLQRFIRNTARGKAMFTPAILGLLTVFIPCGVTQAMEVIAINTGNPVYGALIMGAFVLGTSPLFTLIGIATAKFSDLWNHRFLQVAAVALIFMTLYSLNGVFVVLNLPFSAQNIVRTIADFGKPPDWYGSAGALAAGNSVVPTTNGKQVVTISVTNNGYTPKEFTVKAGVPVELDLETNKVYTCASSFTFRTFNIFVQLKPTDSKILAFTPTEKGSFQFSCSMGMYTGMMHVI
;
A
#
# COMPACT_ATOMS: atom_id res chain seq x y z
N MET A 1 -8.85 20.82 -0.26
CA MET A 1 -8.26 19.45 -0.36
C MET A 1 -7.88 19.20 -1.81
N ASN A 2 -6.64 18.83 -2.11
CA ASN A 2 -6.16 18.70 -3.50
C ASN A 2 -6.21 17.23 -3.95
N LEU A 3 -7.35 16.81 -4.51
CA LEU A 3 -7.56 15.43 -5.00
C LEU A 3 -6.59 15.07 -6.13
N TRP A 4 -6.08 16.06 -6.87
CA TRP A 4 -5.08 15.85 -7.92
C TRP A 4 -3.77 15.29 -7.37
N ALA A 5 -3.32 15.79 -6.21
CA ALA A 5 -2.12 15.27 -5.55
C ALA A 5 -2.31 13.81 -5.12
N ILE A 6 -3.49 13.46 -4.58
CA ILE A 6 -3.82 12.09 -4.18
C ILE A 6 -3.88 11.16 -5.39
N PHE A 7 -4.48 11.62 -6.50
CA PHE A 7 -4.49 10.88 -7.76
C PHE A 7 -3.08 10.61 -8.27
N LEU A 8 -2.19 11.61 -8.27
CA LEU A 8 -0.79 11.45 -8.68
C LEU A 8 -0.01 10.49 -7.76
N ILE A 9 -0.27 10.53 -6.45
CA ILE A 9 0.31 9.56 -5.50
C ILE A 9 -0.20 8.14 -5.83
N GLY A 10 -1.50 8.00 -6.13
CA GLY A 10 -2.09 6.75 -6.61
C GLY A 10 -1.45 6.25 -7.90
N LEU A 11 -1.16 7.13 -8.85
CA LEU A 11 -0.53 6.77 -10.13
C LEU A 11 0.93 6.33 -9.97
N THR A 12 1.67 6.98 -9.07
CA THR A 12 3.11 6.79 -8.91
C THR A 12 3.41 5.76 -7.80
N THR A 13 3.53 6.23 -6.56
CA THR A 13 3.94 5.42 -5.41
C THR A 13 2.91 4.35 -5.06
N GLY A 14 1.62 4.70 -5.07
CA GLY A 14 0.52 3.79 -4.79
C GLY A 14 0.40 2.69 -5.84
N GLY A 15 0.49 3.07 -7.11
CA GLY A 15 0.43 2.16 -8.25
C GLY A 15 1.50 1.10 -8.13
N LEU A 16 2.77 1.49 -8.03
CA LEU A 16 3.90 0.56 -7.98
C LEU A 16 3.85 -0.35 -6.74
N SER A 17 3.51 0.20 -5.57
CA SER A 17 3.44 -0.59 -4.32
C SER A 17 2.29 -1.60 -4.35
N CYS A 18 1.09 -1.16 -4.73
CA CYS A 18 -0.09 -2.01 -4.71
C CYS A 18 -0.10 -2.98 -5.90
N LEU A 19 0.53 -2.65 -7.04
CA LEU A 19 0.84 -3.59 -8.12
C LEU A 19 1.65 -4.78 -7.60
N ALA A 20 2.72 -4.52 -6.86
CA ALA A 20 3.61 -5.59 -6.41
C ALA A 20 2.84 -6.64 -5.56
N VAL A 21 1.84 -6.21 -4.78
CA VAL A 21 0.99 -7.11 -3.99
C VAL A 21 -0.18 -7.66 -4.81
N GLN A 22 -1.04 -6.79 -5.31
CA GLN A 22 -2.35 -7.13 -5.88
C GLN A 22 -2.25 -7.51 -7.37
N GLY A 23 -1.29 -6.95 -8.09
CA GLY A 23 -1.05 -7.23 -9.51
C GLY A 23 -0.57 -8.66 -9.74
N GLY A 24 0.28 -9.20 -8.86
CA GLY A 24 0.69 -10.61 -8.94
C GLY A 24 -0.49 -11.58 -8.73
N LEU A 25 -1.40 -11.26 -7.80
CA LEU A 25 -2.62 -12.05 -7.56
C LEU A 25 -3.58 -12.01 -8.76
N LEU A 26 -3.79 -10.82 -9.33
CA LEU A 26 -4.60 -10.66 -10.53
C LEU A 26 -4.00 -11.43 -11.71
N ALA A 27 -2.68 -11.34 -11.89
CA ALA A 27 -1.97 -12.04 -12.95
C ALA A 27 -2.07 -13.57 -12.83
N GLY A 28 -2.00 -14.12 -11.62
CA GLY A 28 -2.19 -15.55 -11.37
C GLY A 28 -3.60 -16.04 -11.67
N ILE A 29 -4.63 -15.24 -11.38
CA ILE A 29 -6.03 -15.60 -11.70
C ILE A 29 -6.26 -15.60 -13.20
N ILE A 30 -5.81 -14.56 -13.92
CA ILE A 30 -5.94 -14.48 -15.39
C ILE A 30 -5.23 -15.67 -16.06
N ALA A 31 -4.05 -16.05 -15.57
CA ALA A 31 -3.33 -17.22 -16.07
C ALA A 31 -4.12 -18.52 -15.85
N ASN A 32 -4.65 -18.74 -14.64
CA ASN A 32 -5.47 -19.92 -14.33
C ASN A 32 -6.79 -19.96 -15.13
N GLU A 33 -7.44 -18.81 -15.36
CA GLU A 33 -8.64 -18.73 -16.19
C GLU A 33 -8.33 -19.13 -17.64
N LYS A 34 -7.19 -18.69 -18.18
CA LYS A 34 -6.74 -19.05 -19.53
C LYS A 34 -6.46 -20.55 -19.67
N GLU A 35 -5.87 -21.18 -18.65
CA GLU A 35 -5.68 -22.64 -18.60
C GLU A 35 -7.02 -23.41 -18.52
N GLU A 36 -7.98 -22.91 -17.74
CA GLU A 36 -9.32 -23.51 -17.63
C GLU A 36 -10.11 -23.37 -18.94
N GLU A 37 -9.99 -22.24 -19.65
CA GLU A 37 -10.58 -22.06 -20.98
C GLU A 37 -9.94 -23.00 -22.02
N LEU A 38 -8.61 -23.14 -22.03
CA LEU A 38 -7.91 -24.06 -22.93
C LEU A 38 -8.31 -25.52 -22.69
N SER A 39 -8.36 -25.96 -21.43
CA SER A 39 -8.76 -27.33 -21.07
C SER A 39 -10.24 -27.60 -21.35
N THR A 40 -11.12 -26.62 -21.15
CA THR A 40 -12.54 -26.72 -21.53
C THR A 40 -12.70 -26.79 -23.05
N GLN A 41 -11.93 -26.01 -23.81
CA GLN A 41 -11.94 -26.04 -25.27
C GLN A 41 -11.41 -27.36 -25.83
N GLU A 42 -10.41 -27.96 -25.19
CA GLU A 42 -9.85 -29.28 -25.53
C GLU A 42 -10.84 -30.41 -25.20
N HIS A 43 -11.50 -30.37 -24.03
CA HIS A 43 -12.58 -31.29 -23.68
C HIS A 43 -13.79 -31.14 -24.59
N ASP A 44 -14.19 -29.92 -24.93
CA ASP A 44 -15.24 -29.63 -25.91
C ASP A 44 -14.86 -30.12 -27.31
N ALA A 45 -13.59 -30.03 -27.72
CA ALA A 45 -13.13 -30.54 -29.00
C ALA A 45 -13.17 -32.08 -29.04
N HIS A 46 -12.81 -32.75 -27.94
CA HIS A 46 -12.92 -34.20 -27.79
C HIS A 46 -14.38 -34.67 -27.72
N SER A 47 -15.20 -33.98 -26.94
CA SER A 47 -16.66 -34.20 -26.85
C SER A 47 -17.35 -33.95 -28.19
N ARG A 48 -16.99 -32.88 -28.91
CA ARG A 48 -17.51 -32.60 -30.28
C ARG A 48 -17.01 -33.62 -31.29
N LYS A 49 -15.82 -34.21 -31.16
CA LYS A 49 -15.37 -35.32 -32.01
C LYS A 49 -16.16 -36.59 -31.72
N ALA A 50 -16.42 -36.91 -30.46
CA ALA A 50 -17.27 -38.03 -30.05
C ALA A 50 -18.73 -37.84 -30.49
N ALA A 51 -19.30 -36.66 -30.24
CA ALA A 51 -20.64 -36.27 -30.65
C ALA A 51 -20.78 -36.12 -32.16
N ARG A 52 -19.74 -35.71 -32.92
CA ARG A 52 -19.75 -35.76 -34.39
C ARG A 52 -19.73 -37.18 -34.93
N ARG A 53 -19.03 -38.11 -34.25
CA ARG A 53 -19.04 -39.53 -34.61
C ARG A 53 -20.42 -40.15 -34.34
N GLU A 54 -21.01 -39.85 -33.19
CA GLU A 54 -22.39 -40.25 -32.86
C GLU A 54 -23.42 -39.58 -33.77
N ALA A 55 -23.29 -38.29 -34.05
CA ALA A 55 -24.16 -37.57 -34.98
C ALA A 55 -23.98 -38.02 -36.43
N TYR A 56 -22.80 -38.47 -36.86
CA TYR A 56 -22.60 -39.09 -38.17
C TYR A 56 -23.33 -40.44 -38.25
N LEU A 57 -23.24 -41.26 -37.18
CA LEU A 57 -23.98 -42.52 -37.06
C LEU A 57 -25.50 -42.31 -36.94
N GLN A 58 -25.94 -41.22 -36.33
CA GLN A 58 -27.35 -40.84 -36.16
C GLN A 58 -27.92 -40.14 -37.40
N LYS A 59 -27.10 -39.38 -38.15
CA LYS A 59 -27.45 -38.78 -39.45
C LYS A 59 -27.57 -39.81 -40.57
N LEU A 60 -26.93 -40.98 -40.41
CA LEU A 60 -27.23 -42.19 -41.17
C LEU A 60 -28.58 -42.85 -40.80
N ARG A 61 -29.23 -42.44 -39.71
CA ARG A 61 -30.48 -43.02 -39.19
C ARG A 61 -31.70 -42.12 -39.17
N SER A 62 -31.56 -40.80 -39.18
CA SER A 62 -32.72 -39.91 -39.24
C SER A 62 -32.32 -38.52 -39.70
N THR A 63 -32.91 -38.12 -40.81
CA THR A 63 -32.94 -36.75 -41.33
C THR A 63 -33.56 -35.80 -40.31
N GLU A 64 -33.03 -34.58 -40.25
CA GLU A 64 -33.51 -33.37 -39.53
C GLU A 64 -33.21 -33.22 -38.04
N ALA A 65 -32.40 -32.20 -37.69
CA ALA A 65 -32.81 -31.13 -36.77
C ALA A 65 -31.77 -29.98 -36.69
N ARG A 66 -32.33 -28.77 -36.51
CA ARG A 66 -31.79 -27.40 -36.59
C ARG A 66 -30.59 -27.04 -35.69
N MET A 67 -29.79 -26.07 -36.17
CA MET A 67 -28.84 -25.27 -35.38
C MET A 67 -29.53 -24.03 -34.79
N ASN A 68 -29.28 -23.74 -33.51
CA ASN A 68 -29.79 -22.54 -32.82
C ASN A 68 -28.83 -21.33 -32.95
N PRO A 69 -29.32 -20.09 -33.19
CA PRO A 69 -28.48 -18.91 -33.41
C PRO A 69 -28.05 -18.17 -32.13
N LEU A 70 -28.51 -18.58 -30.94
CA LEU A 70 -28.29 -17.85 -29.68
C LEU A 70 -26.87 -17.99 -29.09
N ALA A 71 -26.04 -18.89 -29.62
CA ALA A 71 -24.66 -19.10 -29.15
C ALA A 71 -23.61 -18.16 -29.77
N SER A 72 -24.02 -17.24 -30.65
CA SER A 72 -23.12 -16.32 -31.36
C SER A 72 -22.94 -14.99 -30.62
N VAL A 73 -24.00 -14.44 -30.04
CA VAL A 73 -23.96 -13.14 -29.33
C VAL A 73 -23.14 -13.22 -28.03
N GLN A 74 -23.20 -14.35 -27.32
CA GLN A 74 -22.43 -14.58 -26.09
C GLN A 74 -20.93 -14.79 -26.35
N ARG A 75 -20.53 -15.18 -27.57
CA ARG A 75 -19.13 -15.29 -27.99
C ARG A 75 -18.49 -13.93 -28.35
N VAL A 76 -19.31 -12.95 -28.73
CA VAL A 76 -18.84 -11.60 -29.08
C VAL A 76 -18.54 -10.77 -27.82
N LEU A 77 -19.29 -10.99 -26.73
CA LEU A 77 -18.99 -10.40 -25.42
C LEU A 77 -17.82 -11.08 -24.69
N ALA A 78 -17.53 -12.34 -25.00
CA ALA A 78 -16.37 -13.08 -24.50
C ALA A 78 -15.05 -12.72 -25.22
N GLY A 79 -15.08 -11.82 -26.21
CA GLY A 79 -13.91 -11.41 -27.00
C GLY A 79 -13.12 -10.24 -26.44
N PHE A 80 -13.44 -9.75 -25.24
CA PHE A 80 -12.70 -8.66 -24.60
C PHE A 80 -11.86 -9.18 -23.43
N ASP A 81 -10.55 -9.28 -23.64
CA ASP A 81 -9.50 -9.53 -22.62
C ASP A 81 -9.55 -8.57 -21.41
N TRP A 82 -10.44 -7.56 -21.46
CA TRP A 82 -10.58 -6.45 -20.52
C TRP A 82 -11.71 -6.67 -19.50
N LEU A 83 -12.56 -7.68 -19.70
CA LEU A 83 -13.70 -7.94 -18.81
C LEU A 83 -13.27 -8.31 -17.37
N PRO A 84 -12.27 -9.20 -17.15
CA PRO A 84 -11.79 -9.49 -15.79
C PRO A 84 -11.18 -8.27 -15.09
N ILE A 85 -10.46 -7.44 -15.86
CA ILE A 85 -9.75 -6.25 -15.39
C ILE A 85 -10.74 -5.18 -14.93
N THR A 86 -11.76 -4.91 -15.73
CA THR A 86 -12.79 -3.91 -15.41
C THR A 86 -13.59 -4.31 -14.18
N MET A 87 -13.97 -5.59 -14.06
CA MET A 87 -14.64 -6.11 -12.87
C MET A 87 -13.79 -5.96 -11.60
N PHE A 88 -12.51 -6.31 -11.69
CA PHE A 88 -11.57 -6.14 -10.58
C PHE A 88 -11.46 -4.66 -10.15
N LEU A 89 -11.29 -3.74 -11.11
CA LEU A 89 -11.13 -2.31 -10.85
C LEU A 89 -12.40 -1.66 -10.29
N VAL A 90 -13.57 -2.02 -10.81
CA VAL A 90 -14.86 -1.51 -10.32
C VAL A 90 -15.10 -2.00 -8.90
N ALA A 91 -14.89 -3.29 -8.63
CA ALA A 91 -15.05 -3.85 -7.29
C ALA A 91 -14.06 -3.21 -6.30
N LYS A 92 -12.80 -3.00 -6.71
CA LYS A 92 -11.78 -2.29 -5.92
C LYS A 92 -12.18 -0.85 -5.63
N LEU A 93 -12.69 -0.12 -6.62
CA LEU A 93 -13.14 1.26 -6.43
C LEU A 93 -14.30 1.34 -5.43
N LEU A 94 -15.31 0.49 -5.60
CA LEU A 94 -16.47 0.45 -4.72
C LEU A 94 -16.08 0.09 -3.27
N SER A 95 -15.23 -0.93 -3.08
CA SER A 95 -14.80 -1.34 -1.75
C SER A 95 -13.99 -0.25 -1.02
N HIS A 96 -13.08 0.42 -1.71
CA HIS A 96 -12.24 1.47 -1.11
C HIS A 96 -13.01 2.76 -0.87
N VAL A 97 -13.95 3.14 -1.76
CA VAL A 97 -14.82 4.30 -1.53
C VAL A 97 -15.72 4.07 -0.32
N ALA A 98 -16.30 2.88 -0.19
CA ALA A 98 -17.10 2.51 0.98
C ALA A 98 -16.27 2.51 2.27
N LEU A 99 -15.07 1.92 2.24
CA LEU A 99 -14.15 1.95 3.38
C LEU A 99 -13.74 3.39 3.73
N GLY A 100 -13.42 4.21 2.73
CA GLY A 100 -13.06 5.61 2.91
C GLY A 100 -14.18 6.43 3.55
N ALA A 101 -15.44 6.22 3.13
CA ALA A 101 -16.59 6.84 3.77
C ALA A 101 -16.73 6.44 5.24
N LEU A 102 -16.60 5.14 5.53
CA LEU A 102 -16.70 4.60 6.87
C LEU A 102 -15.58 5.13 7.77
N LEU A 103 -14.33 5.10 7.30
CA LEU A 103 -13.17 5.63 8.02
C LEU A 103 -13.27 7.15 8.24
N GLY A 104 -13.71 7.90 7.23
CA GLY A 104 -13.95 9.34 7.35
C GLY A 104 -15.03 9.68 8.37
N ALA A 105 -16.12 8.91 8.42
CA ALA A 105 -17.14 9.06 9.46
C ALA A 105 -16.57 8.76 10.86
N LEU A 106 -15.85 7.65 11.01
CA LEU A 106 -15.27 7.22 12.30
C LEU A 106 -14.25 8.21 12.84
N GLY A 107 -13.49 8.88 11.96
CA GLY A 107 -12.47 9.83 12.39
C GLY A 107 -12.99 11.12 13.01
N SER A 108 -14.30 11.39 12.93
CA SER A 108 -14.94 12.44 13.73
C SER A 108 -15.00 12.10 15.22
N VAL A 109 -14.89 10.81 15.58
CA VAL A 109 -15.03 10.29 16.94
C VAL A 109 -13.73 9.65 17.46
N ILE A 110 -12.88 9.14 16.55
CA ILE A 110 -11.74 8.29 16.90
C ILE A 110 -10.44 8.89 16.34
N THR A 111 -9.53 9.30 17.23
CA THR A 111 -8.13 9.53 16.88
C THR A 111 -7.32 8.25 17.11
N LEU A 112 -6.79 7.64 16.05
CA LEU A 112 -5.96 6.43 16.18
C LEU A 112 -4.72 6.72 17.02
N SER A 113 -4.56 5.98 18.13
CA SER A 113 -3.34 6.01 18.94
C SER A 113 -2.15 5.49 18.13
N LEU A 114 -0.94 5.96 18.49
CA LEU A 114 0.29 5.52 17.85
C LEU A 114 0.47 3.99 17.93
N GLY A 115 0.13 3.39 19.08
CA GLY A 115 0.23 1.95 19.28
C GLY A 115 -0.57 1.17 18.24
N VAL A 116 -1.83 1.55 18.02
CA VAL A 116 -2.70 0.91 17.02
C VAL A 116 -2.11 1.05 15.61
N ARG A 117 -1.65 2.25 15.23
CA ARG A 117 -1.01 2.48 13.92
C ARG A 117 0.21 1.58 13.72
N LEU A 118 1.08 1.49 14.73
CA LEU A 118 2.29 0.67 14.66
C LEU A 118 1.96 -0.83 14.62
N THR A 119 0.97 -1.29 15.37
CA THR A 119 0.51 -2.69 15.30
C THR A 119 -0.01 -3.02 13.90
N PHE A 120 -0.83 -2.16 13.29
CA PHE A 120 -1.31 -2.34 11.91
C PHE A 120 -0.17 -2.30 10.88
N GLN A 121 0.83 -1.45 11.09
CA GLN A 121 2.00 -1.36 10.22
C GLN A 121 2.88 -2.62 10.30
N VAL A 122 3.14 -3.15 11.51
CA VAL A 122 3.86 -4.41 11.72
C VAL A 122 3.09 -5.58 11.11
N PHE A 123 1.78 -5.66 11.37
CA PHE A 123 0.92 -6.68 10.77
C PHE A 123 0.99 -6.66 9.24
N THR A 124 0.95 -5.47 8.64
CA THR A 124 1.02 -5.30 7.19
C THR A 124 2.38 -5.67 6.62
N ALA A 125 3.46 -5.29 7.31
CA ALA A 125 4.80 -5.71 6.90
C ALA A 125 4.93 -7.25 6.92
N LEU A 126 4.44 -7.92 7.97
CA LEU A 126 4.44 -9.38 8.04
C LEU A 126 3.58 -10.01 6.93
N PHE A 127 2.42 -9.43 6.64
CA PHE A 127 1.55 -9.89 5.56
C PHE A 127 2.20 -9.72 4.18
N MET A 128 2.84 -8.57 3.90
CA MET A 128 3.59 -8.32 2.67
C MET A 128 4.78 -9.26 2.51
N PHE A 129 5.49 -9.55 3.61
CA PHE A 129 6.58 -10.52 3.63
C PHE A 129 6.10 -11.92 3.27
N ALA A 130 5.04 -12.38 3.93
CA ALA A 130 4.45 -13.69 3.68
C ALA A 130 3.91 -13.80 2.24
N THR A 131 3.31 -12.74 1.73
CA THR A 131 2.89 -12.61 0.33
C THR A 131 4.08 -12.78 -0.61
N ALA A 132 5.19 -12.09 -0.36
CA ALA A 132 6.40 -12.20 -1.17
C ALA A 132 7.00 -13.61 -1.14
N MET A 133 7.05 -14.24 0.04
CA MET A 133 7.54 -15.61 0.19
C MET A 133 6.63 -16.65 -0.49
N ASN A 134 5.32 -16.38 -0.56
CA ASN A 134 4.40 -17.19 -1.34
C ASN A 134 4.66 -17.04 -2.86
N LEU A 135 4.91 -15.81 -3.35
CA LEU A 135 5.25 -15.57 -4.76
C LEU A 135 6.59 -16.22 -5.17
N LEU A 136 7.55 -16.31 -4.25
CA LEU A 136 8.82 -17.02 -4.46
C LEU A 136 8.72 -18.54 -4.24
N GLU A 137 7.54 -19.04 -3.86
CA GLU A 137 7.28 -20.46 -3.57
C GLU A 137 8.27 -21.09 -2.57
N VAL A 138 8.81 -20.31 -1.63
CA VAL A 138 9.88 -20.76 -0.72
C VAL A 138 9.43 -21.86 0.22
N HIS A 139 8.21 -21.79 0.73
CA HIS A 139 7.66 -22.81 1.63
C HIS A 139 6.13 -22.91 1.51
N PRO A 140 5.53 -24.12 1.58
CA PRO A 140 4.07 -24.32 1.48
C PRO A 140 3.25 -23.58 2.55
N ILE A 141 3.85 -23.22 3.69
CA ILE A 141 3.17 -22.50 4.77
C ILE A 141 2.67 -21.12 4.31
N PHE A 142 3.37 -20.45 3.39
CA PHE A 142 3.02 -19.11 2.93
C PHE A 142 1.78 -19.11 2.02
N ARG A 143 1.39 -20.27 1.48
CA ARG A 143 0.15 -20.42 0.70
C ARG A 143 -1.11 -20.19 1.54
N TYR A 144 -1.03 -20.35 2.87
CA TYR A 144 -2.16 -20.11 3.78
C TYR A 144 -2.38 -18.63 4.12
N VAL A 145 -1.35 -17.78 3.96
CA VAL A 145 -1.44 -16.36 4.31
C VAL A 145 -2.16 -15.57 3.22
N MET A 146 -2.05 -16.01 1.97
CA MET A 146 -2.95 -15.55 0.93
C MET A 146 -4.32 -16.17 1.19
N PHE A 147 -5.30 -15.35 1.60
CA PHE A 147 -6.70 -15.77 1.73
C PHE A 147 -7.20 -16.32 0.39
N GLN A 148 -7.01 -17.61 0.16
CA GLN A 148 -7.70 -18.32 -0.91
C GLN A 148 -9.18 -18.37 -0.53
N PRO A 149 -10.10 -18.08 -1.47
CA PRO A 149 -11.52 -18.11 -1.17
C PRO A 149 -11.88 -19.46 -0.52
N PRO A 150 -12.57 -19.47 0.64
CA PRO A 150 -12.78 -20.70 1.42
C PRO A 150 -13.54 -21.73 0.57
N ARG A 151 -13.31 -23.03 0.83
CA ARG A 151 -13.88 -24.14 0.04
C ARG A 151 -15.40 -24.05 -0.12
N PHE A 152 -16.11 -23.45 0.84
CA PHE A 152 -17.54 -23.17 0.75
C PHE A 152 -17.86 -22.14 -0.35
N LEU A 153 -17.10 -21.04 -0.41
CA LEU A 153 -17.25 -20.00 -1.43
C LEU A 153 -16.83 -20.54 -2.81
N GLN A 154 -15.74 -21.32 -2.89
CA GLN A 154 -15.38 -22.03 -4.10
C GLN A 154 -16.46 -23.02 -4.56
N ARG A 155 -17.12 -23.75 -3.63
CA ARG A 155 -18.25 -24.63 -3.97
C ARG A 155 -19.46 -23.85 -4.47
N PHE A 156 -19.78 -22.72 -3.85
CA PHE A 156 -20.88 -21.86 -4.24
C PHE A 156 -20.66 -21.26 -5.64
N ILE A 157 -19.43 -20.85 -5.93
CA ILE A 157 -19.01 -20.36 -7.26
C ILE A 157 -19.00 -21.51 -8.28
N ARG A 158 -18.54 -22.71 -7.90
CA ARG A 158 -18.47 -23.90 -8.78
C ARG A 158 -19.85 -24.45 -9.16
N ASN A 159 -20.86 -24.33 -8.30
CA ASN A 159 -22.23 -24.74 -8.61
C ASN A 159 -22.95 -23.76 -9.55
N THR A 160 -22.38 -22.58 -9.80
CA THR A 160 -22.88 -21.62 -10.79
C THR A 160 -22.10 -21.81 -12.09
N ALA A 161 -22.54 -22.76 -12.92
CA ALA A 161 -21.86 -23.25 -14.13
C ALA A 161 -21.55 -22.20 -15.24
N ARG A 162 -21.83 -20.91 -15.01
CA ARG A 162 -21.63 -19.81 -15.97
C ARG A 162 -20.89 -18.59 -15.41
N GLY A 163 -20.49 -18.59 -14.14
CA GLY A 163 -19.97 -17.39 -13.44
C GLY A 163 -18.46 -17.34 -13.17
N LYS A 164 -17.70 -18.40 -13.48
CA LYS A 164 -16.27 -18.53 -13.09
C LYS A 164 -15.38 -17.39 -13.59
N ALA A 165 -15.52 -16.99 -14.86
CA ALA A 165 -14.68 -15.99 -15.52
C ALA A 165 -14.99 -14.52 -15.13
N MET A 166 -16.10 -14.26 -14.43
CA MET A 166 -16.54 -12.89 -14.11
C MET A 166 -16.47 -12.57 -12.62
N PHE A 167 -16.66 -13.56 -11.75
CA PHE A 167 -16.84 -13.33 -10.32
C PHE A 167 -15.52 -13.37 -9.54
N THR A 168 -14.54 -14.15 -9.99
CA THR A 168 -13.24 -14.29 -9.31
C THR A 168 -12.46 -12.96 -9.25
N PRO A 169 -12.33 -12.20 -10.36
CA PRO A 169 -11.66 -10.90 -10.34
C PRO A 169 -12.40 -9.86 -9.50
N ALA A 170 -13.75 -9.88 -9.50
CA ALA A 170 -14.56 -8.97 -8.70
C ALA A 170 -14.41 -9.23 -7.18
N ILE A 171 -14.43 -10.49 -6.76
CA ILE A 171 -14.20 -10.85 -5.35
C ILE A 171 -12.80 -10.43 -4.91
N LEU A 172 -11.78 -10.68 -5.74
CA LEU A 172 -10.43 -10.24 -5.43
C LEU A 172 -10.37 -8.71 -5.30
N GLY A 173 -11.01 -7.98 -6.22
CA GLY A 173 -11.17 -6.53 -6.16
C GLY A 173 -11.80 -6.05 -4.86
N LEU A 174 -12.87 -6.70 -4.39
CA LEU A 174 -13.49 -6.40 -3.10
C LEU A 174 -12.54 -6.69 -1.93
N LEU A 175 -11.86 -7.84 -1.97
CA LEU A 175 -10.92 -8.27 -0.93
C LEU A 175 -9.64 -7.42 -0.88
N THR A 176 -9.32 -6.65 -1.93
CA THR A 176 -8.13 -5.79 -1.92
C THR A 176 -8.12 -4.76 -0.79
N VAL A 177 -9.28 -4.40 -0.24
CA VAL A 177 -9.40 -3.58 0.97
C VAL A 177 -8.71 -4.22 2.19
N PHE A 178 -8.69 -5.55 2.25
CA PHE A 178 -8.04 -6.31 3.33
C PHE A 178 -6.59 -6.69 2.99
N ILE A 179 -6.08 -6.25 1.85
CA ILE A 179 -4.72 -6.49 1.37
C ILE A 179 -3.96 -5.16 1.48
N PRO A 180 -3.54 -4.74 2.68
CA PRO A 180 -2.92 -3.44 2.90
C PRO A 180 -1.57 -3.36 2.17
N CYS A 181 -1.41 -2.30 1.37
CA CYS A 181 -0.10 -1.78 0.95
C CYS A 181 0.19 -0.52 1.82
N GLY A 182 1.45 -0.28 2.20
CA GLY A 182 1.80 0.82 3.12
C GLY A 182 1.31 2.21 2.68
N VAL A 183 1.18 2.43 1.36
CA VAL A 183 0.62 3.67 0.82
C VAL A 183 -0.89 3.78 1.07
N THR A 184 -1.64 2.68 0.92
CA THR A 184 -3.09 2.65 1.24
C THR A 184 -3.32 2.93 2.71
N GLN A 185 -2.50 2.41 3.62
CA GLN A 185 -2.58 2.72 5.05
C GLN A 185 -2.40 4.22 5.33
N ALA A 186 -1.46 4.88 4.65
CA ALA A 186 -1.27 6.31 4.80
C ALA A 186 -2.52 7.09 4.33
N MET A 187 -3.12 6.67 3.20
CA MET A 187 -4.37 7.26 2.72
C MET A 187 -5.53 7.00 3.66
N GLU A 188 -5.61 5.83 4.30
CA GLU A 188 -6.66 5.46 5.26
C GLU A 188 -6.56 6.35 6.50
N VAL A 189 -5.35 6.55 7.00
CA VAL A 189 -5.10 7.48 8.11
C VAL A 189 -5.50 8.91 7.71
N ILE A 190 -5.16 9.36 6.50
CA ILE A 190 -5.57 10.70 6.02
C ILE A 190 -7.11 10.78 5.93
N ALA A 191 -7.77 9.75 5.41
CA ALA A 191 -9.23 9.67 5.32
C ALA A 191 -9.89 9.77 6.70
N ILE A 192 -9.41 9.02 7.69
CA ILE A 192 -9.86 9.10 9.09
C ILE A 192 -9.70 10.55 9.59
N ASN A 193 -8.52 11.14 9.44
CA ASN A 193 -8.27 12.48 9.97
C ASN A 193 -9.09 13.60 9.30
N THR A 194 -9.75 13.34 8.15
CA THR A 194 -10.70 14.31 7.60
C THR A 194 -11.94 14.50 8.46
N GLY A 195 -12.30 13.49 9.28
CA GLY A 195 -13.52 13.49 10.09
C GLY A 195 -14.81 13.63 9.28
N ASN A 196 -14.77 13.42 7.97
CA ASN A 196 -15.91 13.60 7.07
C ASN A 196 -16.01 12.40 6.11
N PRO A 197 -17.17 11.72 6.04
CA PRO A 197 -17.34 10.54 5.19
C PRO A 197 -17.17 10.85 3.70
N VAL A 198 -17.65 12.00 3.23
CA VAL A 198 -17.55 12.38 1.81
C VAL A 198 -16.09 12.63 1.45
N TYR A 199 -15.33 13.33 2.29
CA TYR A 199 -13.90 13.54 2.03
C TYR A 199 -13.08 12.26 2.11
N GLY A 200 -13.37 11.37 3.07
CA GLY A 200 -12.74 10.05 3.14
C GLY A 200 -13.00 9.19 1.89
N ALA A 201 -14.24 9.17 1.41
CA ALA A 201 -14.61 8.52 0.15
C ALA A 201 -13.88 9.10 -1.06
N LEU A 202 -13.80 10.43 -1.17
CA LEU A 202 -13.11 11.12 -2.28
C LEU A 202 -11.60 10.86 -2.29
N ILE A 203 -10.96 10.82 -1.11
CA ILE A 203 -9.54 10.48 -0.99
C ILE A 203 -9.29 9.06 -1.53
N MET A 204 -10.06 8.09 -1.06
CA MET A 204 -9.91 6.69 -1.48
C MET A 204 -10.26 6.49 -2.95
N GLY A 205 -11.33 7.14 -3.42
CA GLY A 205 -11.73 7.09 -4.82
C GLY A 205 -10.66 7.67 -5.74
N ALA A 206 -10.14 8.88 -5.43
CA ALA A 206 -9.06 9.49 -6.21
C ALA A 206 -7.79 8.64 -6.21
N PHE A 207 -7.45 8.02 -5.08
CA PHE A 207 -6.32 7.12 -4.96
C PHE A 207 -6.48 5.87 -5.85
N VAL A 208 -7.63 5.18 -5.79
CA VAL A 208 -7.88 3.99 -6.62
C VAL A 208 -7.95 4.34 -8.11
N LEU A 209 -8.60 5.44 -8.48
CA LEU A 209 -8.60 5.95 -9.85
C LEU A 209 -7.17 6.23 -10.33
N GLY A 210 -6.31 6.76 -9.47
CA GLY A 210 -4.88 6.94 -9.75
C GLY A 210 -4.15 5.62 -10.01
N THR A 211 -4.44 4.57 -9.24
CA THR A 211 -3.81 3.24 -9.46
C THR A 211 -4.33 2.52 -10.71
N SER A 212 -5.53 2.86 -11.18
CA SER A 212 -6.26 2.11 -12.22
C SER A 212 -5.49 1.96 -13.55
N PRO A 213 -4.85 3.00 -14.12
CA PRO A 213 -4.08 2.88 -15.36
C PRO A 213 -2.99 1.81 -15.30
N LEU A 214 -2.32 1.67 -14.16
CA LEU A 214 -1.24 0.71 -13.98
C LEU A 214 -1.75 -0.73 -13.87
N PHE A 215 -2.87 -0.94 -13.15
CA PHE A 215 -3.54 -2.24 -13.10
C PHE A 215 -4.11 -2.66 -14.45
N THR A 216 -4.67 -1.72 -15.22
CA THR A 216 -5.13 -1.99 -16.58
C THR A 216 -3.98 -2.38 -17.50
N LEU A 217 -2.88 -1.61 -17.47
CA LEU A 217 -1.68 -1.91 -18.26
C LEU A 217 -1.16 -3.32 -18.01
N ILE A 218 -1.13 -3.74 -16.75
CA ILE A 218 -0.60 -5.04 -16.35
C ILE A 218 -1.58 -6.17 -16.64
N GLY A 219 -2.87 -5.97 -16.42
CA GLY A 219 -3.87 -6.96 -16.80
C GLY A 219 -3.82 -7.27 -18.30
N ILE A 220 -3.66 -6.25 -19.15
CA ILE A 220 -3.50 -6.43 -20.61
C ILE A 220 -2.18 -7.10 -20.94
N ALA A 221 -1.08 -6.69 -20.29
CA ALA A 221 0.22 -7.31 -20.48
C ALA A 221 0.17 -8.80 -20.13
N THR A 222 -0.37 -9.17 -18.98
CA THR A 222 -0.51 -10.57 -18.57
C THR A 222 -1.42 -11.36 -19.51
N ALA A 223 -2.52 -10.77 -20.01
CA ALA A 223 -3.39 -11.45 -20.96
C ALA A 223 -2.68 -11.77 -22.29
N LYS A 224 -1.83 -10.86 -22.78
CA LYS A 224 -1.15 -10.95 -24.09
C LYS A 224 0.18 -11.71 -24.07
N PHE A 225 0.93 -11.70 -22.97
CA PHE A 225 2.27 -12.29 -22.90
C PHE A 225 2.29 -13.74 -22.36
N SER A 226 3.35 -14.49 -22.65
CA SER A 226 3.48 -15.93 -22.35
C SER A 226 3.79 -16.23 -20.88
N ASP A 227 3.59 -17.48 -20.47
CA ASP A 227 3.80 -17.96 -19.10
C ASP A 227 5.21 -17.69 -18.54
N LEU A 228 6.23 -17.67 -19.41
CA LEU A 228 7.60 -17.33 -19.03
C LEU A 228 7.74 -15.87 -18.56
N TRP A 229 7.01 -14.94 -19.16
CA TRP A 229 7.01 -13.54 -18.72
C TRP A 229 6.31 -13.39 -17.38
N ASN A 230 5.21 -14.13 -17.18
CA ASN A 230 4.45 -14.11 -15.93
C ASN A 230 5.31 -14.60 -14.74
N HIS A 231 6.07 -15.69 -14.91
CA HIS A 231 6.95 -16.20 -13.84
C HIS A 231 8.05 -15.20 -13.44
N ARG A 232 8.72 -14.58 -14.43
CA ARG A 232 9.74 -13.54 -14.17
C ARG A 232 9.14 -12.29 -13.52
N PHE A 233 7.95 -11.88 -13.95
CA PHE A 233 7.22 -10.74 -13.38
C PHE A 233 6.88 -10.98 -11.91
N LEU A 234 6.36 -12.16 -11.56
CA LEU A 234 6.06 -12.53 -10.17
C LEU A 234 7.30 -12.52 -9.28
N GLN A 235 8.46 -12.96 -9.78
CA GLN A 235 9.73 -12.87 -9.04
C GLN A 235 10.15 -11.41 -8.79
N VAL A 236 10.04 -10.54 -9.79
CA VAL A 236 10.35 -9.10 -9.63
C VAL A 236 9.39 -8.45 -8.62
N ALA A 237 8.09 -8.76 -8.70
CA ALA A 237 7.10 -8.28 -7.75
C ALA A 237 7.43 -8.74 -6.32
N ALA A 238 7.81 -10.01 -6.13
CA ALA A 238 8.19 -10.53 -4.83
C ALA A 238 9.44 -9.84 -4.25
N VAL A 239 10.47 -9.63 -5.07
CA VAL A 239 11.68 -8.89 -4.65
C VAL A 239 11.31 -7.46 -4.24
N ALA A 240 10.49 -6.77 -5.04
CA ALA A 240 10.00 -5.43 -4.70
C ALA A 240 9.19 -5.40 -3.38
N LEU A 241 8.38 -6.43 -3.12
CA LEU A 241 7.65 -6.59 -1.86
C LEU A 241 8.57 -6.83 -0.66
N ILE A 242 9.64 -7.59 -0.82
CA ILE A 242 10.65 -7.79 0.23
C ILE A 242 11.31 -6.44 0.55
N PHE A 243 11.73 -5.68 -0.46
CA PHE A 243 12.29 -4.34 -0.25
C PHE A 243 11.31 -3.40 0.46
N MET A 244 10.03 -3.38 0.03
CA MET A 244 8.99 -2.59 0.68
C MET A 244 8.69 -3.03 2.11
N THR A 245 8.77 -4.33 2.39
CA THR A 245 8.62 -4.89 3.74
C THR A 245 9.75 -4.39 4.64
N LEU A 246 11.00 -4.53 4.19
CA LEU A 246 12.17 -4.06 4.93
C LEU A 246 12.09 -2.55 5.18
N TYR A 247 11.63 -1.79 4.19
CA TYR A 247 11.39 -0.36 4.31
C TYR A 247 10.32 -0.03 5.36
N SER A 248 9.18 -0.73 5.33
CA SER A 248 8.08 -0.53 6.29
C SER A 248 8.50 -0.90 7.73
N LEU A 249 9.23 -2.00 7.91
CA LEU A 249 9.78 -2.42 9.21
C LEU A 249 10.81 -1.42 9.73
N ASN A 250 11.69 -0.91 8.85
CA ASN A 250 12.62 0.15 9.23
C ASN A 250 11.86 1.39 9.71
N GLY A 251 10.76 1.75 9.04
CA GLY A 251 9.86 2.82 9.47
C GLY A 251 9.33 2.64 10.90
N VAL A 252 8.90 1.43 11.25
CA VAL A 252 8.48 1.08 12.62
C VAL A 252 9.62 1.25 13.61
N PHE A 253 10.82 0.77 13.29
CA PHE A 253 11.99 0.89 14.17
C PHE A 253 12.42 2.34 14.37
N VAL A 254 12.35 3.17 13.33
CA VAL A 254 12.60 4.62 13.40
C VAL A 254 11.60 5.30 14.32
N VAL A 255 10.31 5.04 14.15
CA VAL A 255 9.24 5.66 14.97
C VAL A 255 9.35 5.21 16.43
N LEU A 256 9.73 3.95 16.67
CA LEU A 256 10.00 3.44 18.01
C LEU A 256 11.35 3.90 18.57
N ASN A 257 12.18 4.62 17.82
CA ASN A 257 13.51 5.03 18.26
C ASN A 257 14.38 3.82 18.70
N LEU A 258 14.24 2.67 18.02
CA LEU A 258 15.02 1.48 18.34
C LEU A 258 16.44 1.59 17.76
N PRO A 259 17.46 1.04 18.44
CA PRO A 259 18.86 1.10 17.98
C PRO A 259 19.08 0.34 16.66
N PHE A 260 18.18 -0.58 16.29
CA PHE A 260 18.27 -1.39 15.08
C PHE A 260 17.70 -0.72 13.81
N SER A 261 17.38 0.57 13.83
CA SER A 261 17.02 1.27 12.60
C SER A 261 18.22 1.35 11.65
N ALA A 262 17.98 1.22 10.34
CA ALA A 262 19.02 1.30 9.32
C ALA A 262 19.81 2.62 9.43
N GLN A 263 19.15 3.72 9.85
CA GLN A 263 19.83 5.00 10.09
C GLN A 263 20.79 4.94 11.28
N ASN A 264 20.43 4.25 12.38
CA ASN A 264 21.32 4.08 13.53
C ASN A 264 22.45 3.11 13.22
N ILE A 265 22.19 2.02 12.50
CA ILE A 265 23.24 1.07 12.07
C ILE A 265 24.24 1.73 11.12
N VAL A 266 23.77 2.51 10.13
CA VAL A 266 24.66 3.26 9.22
C VAL A 266 25.47 4.31 9.99
N ARG A 267 24.90 4.97 11.00
CA ARG A 267 25.65 5.87 11.91
C ARG A 267 26.70 5.10 12.72
N THR A 268 26.32 3.99 13.36
CA THR A 268 27.25 3.12 14.11
C THR A 268 28.37 2.56 13.24
N ILE A 269 28.09 2.21 11.98
CA ILE A 269 29.09 1.75 11.01
C ILE A 269 29.96 2.91 10.50
N ALA A 270 29.38 4.08 10.22
CA ALA A 270 30.13 5.28 9.83
C ALA A 270 30.99 5.84 10.97
N ASP A 271 30.65 5.50 12.21
CA ASP A 271 31.42 5.81 13.42
C ASP A 271 32.33 4.65 13.85
N PHE A 272 32.27 3.49 13.16
CA PHE A 272 33.14 2.34 13.38
C PHE A 272 34.54 2.64 12.82
N GLY A 273 35.37 3.24 13.66
CA GLY A 273 36.72 3.72 13.31
C GLY A 273 37.02 5.15 13.77
N LYS A 274 36.03 5.86 14.30
CA LYS A 274 36.25 7.09 15.07
C LYS A 274 36.46 6.70 16.54
N PRO A 275 37.42 7.32 17.26
CA PRO A 275 37.57 7.04 18.68
C PRO A 275 36.24 7.28 19.41
N PRO A 276 35.97 6.54 20.50
CA PRO A 276 34.75 6.72 21.26
C PRO A 276 34.78 8.11 21.91
N ASP A 277 34.13 9.08 21.27
CA ASP A 277 33.82 10.38 21.87
C ASP A 277 32.71 10.15 22.90
N TRP A 278 33.10 9.58 24.04
CA TRP A 278 32.32 9.61 25.26
C TRP A 278 32.07 11.09 25.60
N TYR A 279 30.86 11.56 25.29
CA TYR A 279 30.40 12.95 25.29
C TYR A 279 30.95 13.84 24.15
N GLY A 280 30.15 14.01 23.10
CA GLY A 280 30.11 15.22 22.28
C GLY A 280 31.37 15.52 21.45
N SER A 281 31.46 14.98 20.24
CA SER A 281 32.26 15.65 19.21
C SER A 281 31.54 16.92 18.77
N ALA A 282 32.08 18.03 19.24
CA ALA A 282 31.93 19.38 18.70
C ALA A 282 32.27 19.52 17.20
N GLY A 283 32.49 18.42 16.46
CA GLY A 283 32.73 18.40 15.01
C GLY A 283 31.47 18.45 14.15
N ALA A 284 30.29 18.11 14.69
CA ALA A 284 29.01 18.30 13.99
C ALA A 284 28.41 19.71 14.20
N LEU A 285 29.07 20.59 14.95
CA LEU A 285 28.73 22.01 15.05
C LEU A 285 29.31 22.85 13.90
N ALA A 286 30.09 22.23 12.99
CA ALA A 286 30.77 22.93 11.90
C ALA A 286 30.00 22.87 10.55
N ALA A 287 28.70 22.59 10.57
CA ALA A 287 27.84 22.70 9.38
C ALA A 287 26.51 23.40 9.72
N GLY A 288 26.57 24.70 9.96
CA GLY A 288 25.49 25.62 9.57
C GLY A 288 24.19 25.66 10.37
N ASN A 289 24.10 25.11 11.60
CA ASN A 289 22.90 25.28 12.43
C ASN A 289 23.17 26.23 13.60
N SER A 290 22.72 27.48 13.46
CA SER A 290 22.69 28.46 14.54
C SER A 290 21.86 27.92 15.70
N VAL A 291 22.42 27.96 16.92
CA VAL A 291 21.66 27.69 18.15
C VAL A 291 20.45 28.61 18.16
N VAL A 292 19.27 28.04 18.36
CA VAL A 292 18.01 28.80 18.33
C VAL A 292 18.09 29.90 19.40
N PRO A 293 17.93 31.18 19.02
CA PRO A 293 18.04 32.28 19.98
C PRO A 293 16.92 32.17 21.02
N THR A 294 17.26 32.48 22.27
CA THR A 294 16.27 32.53 23.36
C THR A 294 15.62 33.91 23.36
N THR A 295 14.34 33.99 23.04
CA THR A 295 13.56 35.24 23.04
C THR A 295 12.49 35.12 24.12
N ASN A 296 12.43 36.09 25.05
CA ASN A 296 11.49 36.08 26.19
C ASN A 296 11.53 34.80 27.06
N GLY A 297 12.73 34.24 27.28
CA GLY A 297 12.91 33.04 28.11
C GLY A 297 12.45 31.73 27.46
N LYS A 298 12.09 31.76 26.17
CA LYS A 298 11.67 30.59 25.38
C LYS A 298 12.50 30.48 24.10
N GLN A 299 12.59 29.27 23.55
CA GLN A 299 13.24 28.98 22.27
C GLN A 299 12.17 28.65 21.24
N VAL A 300 11.97 29.50 20.24
CA VAL A 300 10.95 29.29 19.21
C VAL A 300 11.60 28.65 17.99
N VAL A 301 11.08 27.49 17.56
CA VAL A 301 11.55 26.76 16.39
C VAL A 301 10.39 26.54 15.45
N THR A 302 10.50 27.04 14.23
CA THR A 302 9.49 26.78 13.18
C THR A 302 10.01 25.69 12.24
N ILE A 303 9.24 24.61 12.10
CA ILE A 303 9.45 23.57 11.10
C ILE A 303 8.37 23.67 10.04
N SER A 304 8.80 24.00 8.83
CA SER A 304 8.00 23.87 7.62
C SER A 304 7.92 22.40 7.22
N VAL A 305 6.72 21.84 7.30
CA VAL A 305 6.37 20.49 6.86
C VAL A 305 5.94 20.56 5.39
N THR A 306 6.62 19.80 4.54
CA THR A 306 6.36 19.73 3.09
C THR A 306 6.03 18.31 2.66
N ASN A 307 5.55 18.13 1.43
CA ASN A 307 5.34 16.78 0.86
C ASN A 307 6.63 15.94 0.83
N ASN A 308 7.80 16.59 0.85
CA ASN A 308 9.11 15.96 0.76
C ASN A 308 9.83 15.84 2.12
N GLY A 309 9.16 16.18 3.24
CA GLY A 309 9.70 16.05 4.60
C GLY A 309 9.73 17.36 5.39
N TYR A 310 10.65 17.45 6.35
CA TYR A 310 10.75 18.54 7.33
C TYR A 310 11.88 19.51 6.99
N THR A 311 11.66 20.81 7.22
CA THR A 311 12.68 21.85 7.07
C THR A 311 12.53 22.89 8.18
N PRO A 312 13.58 23.16 8.98
CA PRO A 312 14.90 22.54 8.95
C PRO A 312 14.86 21.07 9.39
N LYS A 313 15.80 20.26 8.90
CA LYS A 313 15.95 18.85 9.32
C LYS A 313 16.64 18.71 10.66
N GLU A 314 17.46 19.69 11.01
CA GLU A 314 18.25 19.69 12.24
C GLU A 314 18.21 21.07 12.87
N PHE A 315 18.14 21.12 14.19
CA PHE A 315 18.18 22.37 14.95
C PHE A 315 18.73 22.11 16.36
N THR A 316 19.29 23.17 16.98
CA THR A 316 19.97 23.07 18.27
C THR A 316 19.29 23.97 19.30
N VAL A 317 18.96 23.41 20.46
CA VAL A 317 18.33 24.09 21.60
C VAL A 317 19.13 23.86 22.89
N LYS A 318 18.95 24.73 23.88
CA LYS A 318 19.58 24.63 25.20
C LYS A 318 18.74 23.78 26.16
N ALA A 319 19.40 22.96 26.96
CA ALA A 319 18.76 22.22 28.05
C ALA A 319 18.16 23.17 29.11
N GLY A 320 17.03 22.80 29.68
CA GLY A 320 16.36 23.51 30.77
C GLY A 320 15.58 24.76 30.35
N VAL A 321 15.58 25.13 29.06
CA VAL A 321 14.82 26.29 28.55
C VAL A 321 13.61 25.79 27.75
N PRO A 322 12.38 26.29 28.01
CA PRO A 322 11.19 25.88 27.26
C PRO A 322 11.34 26.12 25.75
N VAL A 323 10.95 25.12 24.96
CA VAL A 323 10.94 25.15 23.50
C VAL A 323 9.49 25.23 23.03
N GLU A 324 9.20 26.20 22.17
CA GLU A 324 7.95 26.28 21.40
C GLU A 324 8.25 25.87 19.96
N LEU A 325 7.80 24.68 19.60
CA LEU A 325 7.94 24.09 18.28
C LEU A 325 6.69 24.38 17.46
N ASP A 326 6.79 25.28 16.50
CA ASP A 326 5.74 25.59 15.53
C ASP A 326 5.88 24.70 14.30
N LEU A 327 4.85 23.89 14.04
CA LEU A 327 4.79 23.02 12.87
C LEU A 327 3.80 23.61 11.86
N GLU A 328 4.30 23.98 10.69
CA GLU A 328 3.50 24.58 9.63
C GLU A 328 3.37 23.61 8.45
N THR A 329 2.15 23.34 7.98
CA THR A 329 1.89 22.61 6.73
C THR A 329 1.28 23.52 5.67
N ASN A 330 1.71 23.33 4.42
CA ASN A 330 1.05 23.93 3.27
C ASN A 330 0.84 22.90 2.16
N LYS A 331 -0.42 22.48 1.94
CA LYS A 331 -0.84 21.49 0.94
C LYS A 331 -0.04 20.18 1.04
N VAL A 332 0.13 19.65 2.25
CA VAL A 332 0.83 18.38 2.50
C VAL A 332 -0.15 17.21 2.51
N TYR A 333 0.10 16.22 1.67
CA TYR A 333 -0.74 15.02 1.50
C TYR A 333 0.06 13.71 1.65
N THR A 334 1.32 13.81 2.08
CA THR A 334 2.18 12.64 2.35
C THR A 334 2.22 12.31 3.83
N CYS A 335 2.92 11.23 4.19
CA CYS A 335 3.14 10.84 5.58
C CYS A 335 3.82 11.93 6.43
N ALA A 336 4.50 12.90 5.80
CA ALA A 336 5.10 14.06 6.47
C ALA A 336 4.09 14.89 7.28
N SER A 337 2.80 14.84 6.93
CA SER A 337 1.73 15.48 7.72
C SER A 337 1.58 14.92 9.15
N SER A 338 2.11 13.73 9.43
CA SER A 338 2.19 13.17 10.78
C SER A 338 3.53 13.50 11.38
N PHE A 339 3.58 14.22 12.50
CA PHE A 339 4.79 14.49 13.26
C PHE A 339 4.84 13.63 14.54
N THR A 340 5.91 12.86 14.67
CA THR A 340 6.14 11.96 15.80
C THR A 340 7.45 12.31 16.48
N PHE A 341 7.37 12.69 17.75
CA PHE A 341 8.52 12.98 18.60
C PHE A 341 8.39 12.26 19.94
N ARG A 342 8.79 10.99 19.93
CA ARG A 342 8.52 10.01 20.99
C ARG A 342 9.15 10.39 22.33
N THR A 343 10.39 10.88 22.34
CA THR A 343 11.11 11.21 23.59
C THR A 343 10.38 12.24 24.44
N PHE A 344 9.62 13.14 23.80
CA PHE A 344 8.82 14.16 24.47
C PHE A 344 7.33 13.82 24.51
N ASN A 345 6.95 12.58 24.16
CA ASN A 345 5.57 12.10 24.10
C ASN A 345 4.64 12.93 23.19
N ILE A 346 5.20 13.47 22.10
CA ILE A 346 4.48 14.31 21.14
C ILE A 346 4.12 13.47 19.91
N PHE A 347 2.83 13.35 19.63
CA PHE A 347 2.31 12.71 18.42
C PHE A 347 1.19 13.56 17.85
N VAL A 348 1.45 14.20 16.72
CA VAL A 348 0.54 15.16 16.11
C VAL A 348 0.32 14.79 14.66
N GLN A 349 -0.93 14.80 14.23
CA GLN A 349 -1.26 14.87 12.82
C GLN A 349 -1.68 16.29 12.48
N LEU A 350 -1.05 16.87 11.46
CA LEU A 350 -1.38 18.19 10.92
C LEU A 350 -2.36 18.02 9.77
N LYS A 351 -3.30 18.96 9.62
CA LYS A 351 -4.14 19.04 8.42
C LYS A 351 -3.27 19.40 7.20
N PRO A 352 -3.76 19.22 5.95
CA PRO A 352 -2.98 19.56 4.77
C PRO A 352 -2.47 21.01 4.74
N THR A 353 -3.22 21.94 5.33
CA THR A 353 -2.78 23.30 5.62
C THR A 353 -3.17 23.63 7.06
N ASP A 354 -2.18 23.78 7.92
CA ASP A 354 -2.33 23.88 9.39
C ASP A 354 -1.10 24.56 10.00
N SER A 355 -1.26 25.10 11.20
CA SER A 355 -0.13 25.50 12.06
C SER A 355 -0.44 25.05 13.48
N LYS A 356 0.52 24.36 14.10
CA LYS A 356 0.38 23.85 15.46
C LYS A 356 1.63 24.08 16.27
N ILE A 357 1.45 24.80 17.37
CA ILE A 357 2.51 25.09 18.33
C ILE A 357 2.52 24.02 19.43
N LEU A 358 3.70 23.49 19.71
CA LEU A 358 3.95 22.46 20.71
C LEU A 358 4.98 22.95 21.70
N ALA A 359 4.62 23.01 22.98
CA ALA A 359 5.52 23.44 24.03
C ALA A 359 6.07 22.23 24.81
N PHE A 360 7.40 22.17 24.96
CA PHE A 360 8.06 21.16 25.79
C PHE A 360 9.40 21.71 26.32
N THR A 361 9.94 21.11 27.38
CA THR A 361 11.20 21.53 27.97
C THR A 361 12.19 20.36 27.98
N PRO A 362 13.28 20.42 27.18
CA PRO A 362 14.29 19.36 27.20
C PRO A 362 15.16 19.46 28.45
N THR A 363 15.20 18.42 29.27
CA THR A 363 16.02 18.34 30.48
C THR A 363 17.34 17.60 30.27
N GLU A 364 17.36 16.62 29.36
CA GLU A 364 18.52 15.81 29.06
C GLU A 364 19.27 16.33 27.84
N LYS A 365 20.61 16.38 27.94
CA LYS A 365 21.48 16.72 26.81
C LYS A 365 21.61 15.52 25.88
N GLY A 366 21.69 15.77 24.58
CA GLY A 366 21.79 14.71 23.59
C GLY A 366 21.12 15.05 22.26
N SER A 367 21.06 14.07 21.37
CA SER A 367 20.42 14.21 20.06
C SER A 367 19.13 13.39 20.03
N PHE A 368 18.00 14.06 19.83
CA PHE A 368 16.68 13.45 19.84
C PHE A 368 16.07 13.46 18.45
N GLN A 369 15.69 12.29 17.95
CA GLN A 369 15.15 12.14 16.60
C GLN A 369 13.62 12.31 16.59
N PHE A 370 13.13 13.07 15.62
CA PHE A 370 11.71 13.11 15.26
C PHE A 370 11.50 12.53 13.86
N SER A 371 10.28 12.07 13.57
CA SER A 371 9.97 11.39 12.30
C SER A 371 8.51 11.52 11.87
N CYS A 372 8.21 11.12 10.64
CA CYS A 372 6.85 10.95 10.17
C CYS A 372 6.22 9.61 10.59
N SER A 373 4.91 9.43 10.39
CA SER A 373 4.21 8.17 10.73
C SER A 373 4.83 6.91 10.11
N MET A 374 5.42 7.03 8.92
CA MET A 374 6.07 5.93 8.21
C MET A 374 7.57 5.81 8.51
N GLY A 375 8.14 6.67 9.37
CA GLY A 375 9.59 6.73 9.61
C GLY A 375 10.45 7.10 8.39
N MET A 376 9.84 7.49 7.26
CA MET A 376 10.50 7.87 6.01
C MET A 376 11.22 9.22 6.11
N TYR A 377 10.52 10.24 6.60
CA TYR A 377 11.07 11.57 6.82
C TYR A 377 11.47 11.72 8.28
N THR A 378 12.71 12.12 8.50
CA THR A 378 13.30 12.24 9.84
C THR A 378 14.05 13.55 9.99
N GLY A 379 14.18 14.01 11.23
CA GLY A 379 15.07 15.10 11.61
C GLY A 379 15.60 14.93 13.03
N MET A 380 16.55 15.78 13.41
CA MET A 380 17.23 15.71 14.70
C MET A 380 17.12 17.04 15.46
N MET A 381 16.87 16.95 16.75
CA MET A 381 17.03 18.06 17.67
C MET A 381 18.26 17.81 18.55
N HIS A 382 19.20 18.74 18.56
CA HIS A 382 20.36 18.68 19.45
C HIS A 382 20.11 19.53 20.68
N VAL A 383 20.33 18.95 21.86
CA VAL A 383 20.20 19.64 23.15
C VAL A 383 21.60 19.79 23.77
N ILE A 384 22.01 21.04 23.97
CA ILE A 384 23.34 21.42 24.52
C ILE A 384 23.28 21.96 25.95
#